data_AF-A0A1V3JGP6-F1
#
_entry.id   AF-A0A1V3JGP6-F1
#
_cell.length_a   1.000
_cell.length_b   1.000
_cell.length_c   1.000
_cell.angle_alpha   90.00
_cell.angle_beta   90.00
_cell.angle_gamma   90.00
#
_symmetry.space_group_name_H-M   'P 1'
#
loop_
_entity.id
_entity.type
_entity.pdbx_description
1 polymer ?
#
loop_
_entity_poly.entity_id
_entity_poly.type
_entity_poly.pdbx_seq_one_letter_code
_entity_poly.pdbx_strand_id
1 'polypeptide(L)'
;MKKRVNSLFVGAMLLSAVGVAQALSPQAQEAFEKAQVSAQQALSSAQNKVGAEAKVKEIEFHHTKYGKDYFQVEIFANGQKHQVDVDANNGEILGVESKTPKKVKVQSEKAEPKTTFTQAMDIATTKTGGKVIEAVFHSHKDKTFYEIETLASGQKFVVAVDAENGQIIDMPKKGKDSHHKHHGKNHHKQDEKHHKPSHQMQHGQGWHQHENSEHHHKQDNPSQSDNVR
;
A
#
# COMPACT_ATOMS: atom_id res chain seq x y z
N MET A 1 54.69 21.04 -21.01
CA MET A 1 54.26 20.49 -19.70
C MET A 1 52.92 21.13 -19.34
N LYS A 2 51.81 20.38 -19.38
CA LYS A 2 50.45 20.91 -19.10
C LYS A 2 50.12 20.62 -17.64
N LYS A 3 49.88 21.68 -16.86
CA LYS A 3 49.58 21.62 -15.41
C LYS A 3 48.24 20.90 -15.21
N ARG A 4 48.23 19.84 -14.41
CA ARG A 4 47.02 19.16 -13.96
C ARG A 4 46.45 19.93 -12.78
N VAL A 5 45.19 20.34 -12.88
CA VAL A 5 44.46 20.95 -11.76
C VAL A 5 43.81 19.80 -10.99
N ASN A 6 44.31 19.52 -9.79
CA ASN A 6 43.65 18.61 -8.85
C ASN A 6 42.45 19.36 -8.24
N SER A 7 41.24 19.01 -8.68
CA SER A 7 40.03 19.44 -7.99
C SER A 7 39.73 18.44 -6.89
N LEU A 8 40.05 18.81 -5.64
CA LEU A 8 39.53 18.14 -4.45
C LEU A 8 38.07 18.57 -4.26
N PHE A 9 37.12 17.68 -4.55
CA PHE A 9 35.77 17.80 -3.99
C PHE A 9 35.82 17.35 -2.53
N VAL A 10 36.11 18.28 -1.61
CA VAL A 10 35.73 18.10 -0.19
C VAL A 10 34.33 18.67 -0.04
N GLY A 11 33.34 17.89 -0.46
CA GLY A 11 31.96 18.06 -0.05
C GLY A 11 31.60 16.82 0.76
N ALA A 12 31.71 16.90 2.08
CA ALA A 12 31.13 15.91 2.96
C ALA A 12 29.60 15.99 2.83
N MET A 13 29.04 15.34 1.80
CA MET A 13 27.60 15.08 1.76
C MET A 13 27.29 14.13 2.91
N LEU A 14 26.67 14.66 3.96
CA LEU A 14 25.96 13.84 4.93
C LEU A 14 25.00 12.94 4.13
N LEU A 15 25.25 11.63 4.16
CA LEU A 15 24.44 10.59 3.53
C LEU A 15 23.01 10.73 4.05
N SER A 16 22.19 11.44 3.31
CA SER A 16 20.87 11.87 3.75
C SER A 16 19.90 10.84 3.23
N ALA A 17 19.43 9.98 4.14
CA ALA A 17 18.18 9.22 4.25
C ALA A 17 17.24 9.02 3.03
N VAL A 18 17.74 9.04 1.79
CA VAL A 18 16.96 8.72 0.59
C VAL A 18 17.11 7.23 0.33
N GLY A 19 16.00 6.51 0.37
CA GLY A 19 15.93 5.10 -0.03
C GLY A 19 15.71 4.96 -1.53
N VAL A 20 16.09 3.82 -2.10
CA VAL A 20 15.69 3.42 -3.46
C VAL A 20 14.53 2.43 -3.34
N ALA A 21 13.44 2.69 -4.07
CA ALA A 21 12.32 1.76 -4.16
C ALA A 21 12.42 0.88 -5.43
N GLN A 22 11.59 -0.15 -5.49
CA GLN A 22 11.46 -1.00 -6.68
C GLN A 22 11.04 -0.18 -7.90
N ALA A 23 11.61 -0.50 -9.07
CA ALA A 23 11.30 0.19 -10.31
C ALA A 23 9.83 0.00 -10.71
N LEU A 24 9.25 1.03 -11.34
CA LEU A 24 7.97 0.90 -12.03
C LEU A 24 8.11 -0.05 -13.22
N SER A 25 6.99 -0.61 -13.68
CA SER A 25 6.95 -1.18 -15.02
C SER A 25 7.34 -0.11 -16.05
N PRO A 26 8.05 -0.47 -17.15
CA PRO A 26 8.42 0.48 -18.19
C PRO A 26 7.22 1.29 -18.72
N GLN A 27 6.06 0.65 -18.88
CA GLN A 27 4.84 1.28 -19.36
C GLN A 27 4.34 2.38 -18.40
N ALA A 28 4.29 2.09 -17.10
CA ALA A 28 3.88 3.07 -16.09
C ALA A 28 4.89 4.22 -15.97
N GLN A 29 6.19 3.95 -16.13
CA GLN A 29 7.21 5.00 -16.19
C GLN A 29 7.00 5.92 -17.41
N GLU A 30 6.86 5.36 -18.61
CA GLU A 30 6.63 6.14 -19.83
C GLU A 30 5.34 6.97 -19.74
N ALA A 31 4.29 6.40 -19.16
CA ALA A 31 3.02 7.10 -18.92
C ALA A 31 3.20 8.28 -17.96
N PHE A 32 3.88 8.06 -16.84
CA PHE A 32 4.16 9.11 -15.86
C PHE A 32 5.08 10.22 -16.42
N GLU A 33 6.05 9.86 -17.26
CA GLU A 33 6.92 10.84 -17.93
C GLU A 33 6.13 11.76 -18.88
N LYS A 34 5.07 11.25 -19.51
CA LYS A 34 4.16 12.00 -20.38
C LYS A 34 3.12 12.83 -19.62
N ALA A 35 2.91 12.56 -18.33
CA ALA A 35 1.97 13.33 -17.51
C ALA A 35 2.36 14.81 -17.48
N GLN A 36 1.37 15.67 -17.74
CA GLN A 36 1.53 17.13 -17.75
C GLN A 36 1.13 17.75 -16.41
N VAL A 37 0.29 17.05 -15.64
CA VAL A 37 -0.17 17.44 -14.31
C VAL A 37 0.80 16.87 -13.27
N SER A 38 1.21 17.67 -12.31
CA SER A 38 1.98 17.21 -11.16
C SER A 38 1.09 16.71 -10.03
N ALA A 39 1.65 15.93 -9.10
CA ALA A 39 0.96 15.53 -7.88
C ALA A 39 0.43 16.75 -7.08
N GLN A 40 1.18 17.86 -7.03
CA GLN A 40 0.72 19.11 -6.41
C GLN A 40 -0.51 19.71 -7.13
N GLN A 41 -0.53 19.70 -8.47
CA GLN A 41 -1.67 20.21 -9.23
C GLN A 41 -2.90 19.30 -9.08
N ALA A 42 -2.69 17.98 -9.05
CA ALA A 42 -3.75 17.01 -8.78
C ALA A 42 -4.33 17.19 -7.37
N LEU A 43 -3.47 17.39 -6.37
CA LEU A 43 -3.87 17.71 -5.00
C LEU A 43 -4.77 18.95 -4.94
N SER A 44 -4.34 20.06 -5.55
CA SER A 44 -5.14 21.29 -5.60
C SER A 44 -6.50 21.07 -6.25
N SER A 45 -6.55 20.30 -7.35
CA SER A 45 -7.81 19.99 -8.05
C SER A 45 -8.75 19.15 -7.19
N ALA A 46 -8.21 18.17 -6.46
CA ALA A 46 -8.99 17.34 -5.55
C ALA A 46 -9.50 18.12 -4.32
N GLN A 47 -8.68 19.00 -3.74
CA GLN A 47 -9.10 19.88 -2.64
C GLN A 47 -10.16 20.89 -3.09
N ASN A 48 -10.05 21.45 -4.30
CA ASN A 48 -11.11 22.30 -4.87
C ASN A 48 -12.43 21.55 -5.05
N LYS A 49 -12.37 20.24 -5.31
CA LYS A 49 -13.56 19.40 -5.48
C LYS A 49 -14.21 18.99 -4.15
N VAL A 50 -13.42 18.67 -3.12
CA VAL A 50 -13.89 18.11 -1.84
C VAL A 50 -14.03 19.18 -0.74
N GLY A 51 -13.10 20.13 -0.70
CA GLY A 51 -13.00 21.19 0.30
C GLY A 51 -11.54 21.54 0.60
N ALA A 52 -11.23 22.83 0.77
CA ALA A 52 -9.85 23.30 1.02
C ALA A 52 -9.26 22.77 2.34
N GLU A 53 -10.09 22.64 3.38
CA GLU A 53 -9.71 22.15 4.71
C GLU A 53 -9.64 20.61 4.81
N ALA A 54 -9.77 19.92 3.67
CA ALA A 54 -9.87 18.47 3.66
C ALA A 54 -8.50 17.81 3.91
N LYS A 55 -8.49 16.78 4.76
CA LYS A 55 -7.26 16.13 5.22
C LYS A 55 -6.80 15.09 4.21
N VAL A 56 -5.70 15.37 3.53
CA VAL A 56 -5.11 14.46 2.54
C VAL A 56 -4.44 13.30 3.27
N LYS A 57 -4.69 12.08 2.79
CA LYS A 57 -4.04 10.86 3.27
C LYS A 57 -2.94 10.41 2.31
N GLU A 58 -3.22 10.47 1.02
CA GLU A 58 -2.38 9.87 -0.02
C GLU A 58 -2.66 10.49 -1.39
N ILE A 59 -1.61 10.57 -2.22
CA ILE A 59 -1.66 10.91 -3.63
C ILE A 59 -0.83 9.85 -4.36
N GLU A 60 -1.40 9.13 -5.32
CA GLU A 60 -0.70 8.10 -6.09
C GLU A 60 -1.01 8.23 -7.59
N PHE A 61 0.00 8.12 -8.44
CA PHE A 61 -0.19 7.99 -9.88
C PHE A 61 -0.59 6.57 -10.26
N HIS A 62 -1.68 6.44 -11.01
CA HIS A 62 -2.12 5.18 -11.57
C HIS A 62 -2.13 5.21 -13.09
N HIS A 63 -1.60 4.13 -13.65
CA HIS A 63 -1.74 3.82 -15.07
C HIS A 63 -2.99 2.97 -15.30
N THR A 64 -3.90 3.46 -16.14
CA THR A 64 -4.97 2.68 -16.81
C THR A 64 -6.02 1.98 -15.93
N LYS A 65 -6.95 2.76 -15.35
CA LYS A 65 -8.30 2.26 -14.97
C LYS A 65 -9.41 2.79 -15.89
N TYR A 66 -9.21 3.98 -16.48
CA TYR A 66 -10.18 4.67 -17.35
C TYR A 66 -9.74 4.77 -18.82
N GLY A 67 -8.73 3.99 -19.23
CA GLY A 67 -8.03 4.24 -20.50
C GLY A 67 -7.23 5.56 -20.51
N LYS A 68 -7.09 6.17 -19.34
CA LYS A 68 -6.37 7.41 -19.07
C LYS A 68 -5.46 7.19 -17.86
N ASP A 69 -4.36 7.92 -17.83
CA ASP A 69 -3.49 8.07 -16.67
C ASP A 69 -4.07 9.10 -15.72
N TYR A 70 -3.98 8.85 -14.42
CA TYR A 70 -4.59 9.72 -13.43
C TYR A 70 -3.84 9.67 -12.10
N PHE A 71 -3.95 10.76 -11.33
CA PHE A 71 -3.60 10.75 -9.92
C PHE A 71 -4.86 10.44 -9.11
N GLN A 72 -4.78 9.46 -8.23
CA GLN A 72 -5.78 9.25 -7.19
C GLN A 72 -5.37 10.02 -5.94
N VAL A 73 -6.25 10.89 -5.47
CA VAL A 73 -6.06 11.64 -4.21
C VAL A 73 -7.04 11.11 -3.18
N GLU A 74 -6.53 10.55 -2.10
CA GLU A 74 -7.32 10.13 -0.95
C GLU A 74 -7.43 11.25 0.07
N ILE A 75 -8.66 11.67 0.36
CA ILE A 75 -8.96 12.82 1.21
C ILE A 75 -10.02 12.42 2.24
N PHE A 76 -9.86 12.85 3.49
CA PHE A 76 -10.87 12.76 4.53
C PHE A 76 -11.52 14.12 4.78
N ALA A 77 -12.83 14.20 4.56
CA ALA A 77 -13.65 15.39 4.82
C ALA A 77 -15.06 14.96 5.22
N ASN A 78 -15.78 15.79 5.99
CA ASN A 78 -17.19 15.56 6.32
C ASN A 78 -17.49 14.15 6.88
N GLY A 79 -16.54 13.58 7.62
CA GLY A 79 -16.66 12.22 8.19
C GLY A 79 -16.51 11.07 7.18
N GLN A 80 -16.16 11.35 5.92
CA GLN A 80 -16.05 10.39 4.83
C GLN A 80 -14.64 10.37 4.24
N LYS A 81 -14.24 9.21 3.72
CA LYS A 81 -13.07 9.07 2.86
C LYS A 81 -13.53 9.26 1.41
N HIS A 82 -12.88 10.18 0.71
CA HIS A 82 -13.05 10.46 -0.70
C HIS A 82 -11.81 9.98 -1.44
N GLN A 83 -11.99 9.26 -2.54
CA GLN A 83 -10.95 9.00 -3.54
C GLN A 83 -11.32 9.80 -4.77
N VAL A 84 -10.48 10.77 -5.11
CA VAL A 84 -10.68 11.67 -6.25
C VAL A 84 -9.66 11.32 -7.32
N ASP A 85 -10.14 10.87 -8.47
CA ASP A 85 -9.30 10.55 -9.62
C ASP A 85 -9.19 11.79 -10.51
N VAL A 86 -7.97 12.26 -10.73
CA VAL A 86 -7.65 13.49 -11.48
C VAL A 86 -6.81 13.12 -12.72
N ASP A 87 -7.27 13.52 -13.91
CA ASP A 87 -6.59 13.23 -15.19
C ASP A 87 -5.16 13.80 -15.18
N ALA A 88 -4.17 12.96 -15.46
CA ALA A 88 -2.76 13.32 -15.39
C ALA A 88 -2.29 14.22 -16.56
N ASN A 89 -3.15 14.49 -17.55
CA ASN A 89 -2.85 15.35 -18.69
C ASN A 89 -3.43 16.76 -18.55
N ASN A 90 -4.64 16.90 -18.01
CA ASN A 90 -5.33 18.20 -17.99
C ASN A 90 -5.86 18.62 -16.60
N GLY A 91 -5.80 17.75 -15.60
CA GLY A 91 -6.21 18.05 -14.23
C GLY A 91 -7.72 17.95 -14.00
N GLU A 92 -8.48 17.45 -14.98
CA GLU A 92 -9.92 17.26 -14.85
C GLU A 92 -10.25 16.14 -13.86
N ILE A 93 -11.35 16.30 -13.13
CA ILE A 93 -11.84 15.25 -12.23
C ILE A 93 -12.52 14.17 -13.06
N LEU A 94 -11.92 12.98 -13.09
CA LEU A 94 -12.43 11.81 -13.80
C LEU A 94 -13.48 11.05 -12.96
N GLY A 95 -13.31 11.04 -11.64
CA GLY A 95 -14.19 10.30 -10.74
C GLY A 95 -14.02 10.71 -9.28
N VAL A 96 -15.09 10.53 -8.50
CA VAL A 96 -15.07 10.68 -7.05
C VAL A 96 -15.81 9.52 -6.42
N GLU A 97 -15.09 8.67 -5.68
CA GLU A 97 -15.69 7.63 -4.84
C GLU A 97 -15.69 8.11 -3.37
N SER A 98 -16.84 8.00 -2.69
CA SER A 98 -16.96 8.39 -1.27
C SER A 98 -17.42 7.21 -0.44
N LYS A 99 -16.74 6.93 0.67
CA LYS A 99 -17.07 5.83 1.56
C LYS A 99 -17.04 6.30 3.01
N THR A 100 -18.13 6.06 3.73
CA THR A 100 -18.17 6.25 5.17
C THR A 100 -17.39 5.13 5.84
N PRO A 101 -16.33 5.42 6.63
CA PRO A 101 -15.60 4.39 7.32
C PRO A 101 -16.48 3.72 8.40
N LYS A 102 -16.47 2.39 8.47
CA LYS A 102 -17.24 1.58 9.45
C LYS A 102 -16.95 1.94 10.92
N LYS A 103 -15.77 2.51 11.17
CA LYS A 103 -15.39 3.12 12.44
C LYS A 103 -14.76 4.46 12.10
N VAL A 104 -15.41 5.55 12.48
CA VAL A 104 -14.75 6.86 12.55
C VAL A 104 -13.76 6.74 13.71
N LYS A 105 -12.48 6.48 13.40
CA LYS A 105 -11.43 6.76 14.37
C LYS A 105 -11.45 8.28 14.51
N VAL A 106 -12.17 8.77 15.51
CA VAL A 106 -11.98 10.12 16.02
C VAL A 106 -10.51 10.15 16.41
N GLN A 107 -9.66 10.65 15.50
CA GLN A 107 -8.30 11.01 15.85
C GLN A 107 -8.49 12.21 16.78
N SER A 108 -8.62 11.91 18.07
CA SER A 108 -8.60 12.85 19.16
C SER A 108 -7.44 13.82 18.92
N GLU A 109 -7.76 15.07 18.60
CA GLU A 109 -6.94 16.28 18.75
C GLU A 109 -5.42 16.09 18.59
N LYS A 110 -4.98 15.28 17.63
CA LYS A 110 -3.57 15.22 17.30
C LYS A 110 -3.27 16.52 16.59
N ALA A 111 -2.22 17.22 17.04
CA ALA A 111 -1.79 18.46 16.42
C ALA A 111 -1.72 18.27 14.90
N GLU A 112 -2.33 19.20 14.18
CA GLU A 112 -2.26 19.18 12.73
C GLU A 112 -0.79 19.34 12.31
N PRO A 113 -0.34 18.59 11.29
CA PRO A 113 1.04 18.66 10.86
C PRO A 113 1.37 20.10 10.44
N LYS A 114 2.47 20.64 10.93
CA LYS A 114 2.92 22.00 10.59
C LYS A 114 3.49 22.07 9.17
N THR A 115 4.08 20.97 8.71
CA THR A 115 4.50 20.79 7.33
C THR A 115 3.32 20.28 6.52
N THR A 116 3.01 20.95 5.43
CA THR A 116 1.96 20.54 4.48
C THR A 116 2.45 19.48 3.49
N PHE A 117 1.52 18.81 2.81
CA PHE A 117 1.83 17.88 1.71
C PHE A 117 2.67 18.55 0.61
N THR A 118 2.28 19.76 0.18
CA THR A 118 3.00 20.51 -0.85
C THR A 118 4.43 20.82 -0.44
N GLN A 119 4.65 21.26 0.80
CA GLN A 119 6.00 21.50 1.31
C GLN A 119 6.84 20.21 1.33
N ALA A 120 6.27 19.09 1.80
CA ALA A 120 6.96 17.80 1.81
C ALA A 120 7.33 17.32 0.40
N MET A 121 6.41 17.49 -0.57
CA MET A 121 6.66 17.21 -1.99
C MET A 121 7.81 18.07 -2.53
N ASP A 122 7.81 19.37 -2.27
CA ASP A 122 8.85 20.29 -2.74
C ASP A 122 10.23 19.97 -2.13
N ILE A 123 10.27 19.58 -0.86
CA ILE A 123 11.49 19.10 -0.19
C ILE A 123 12.02 17.83 -0.89
N ALA A 124 11.14 16.88 -1.18
CA ALA A 124 11.52 15.62 -1.82
C ALA A 124 11.99 15.82 -3.28
N THR A 125 11.29 16.64 -4.07
CA THR A 125 11.70 16.94 -5.46
C THR A 125 13.02 17.72 -5.50
N THR A 126 13.22 18.66 -4.58
CA THR A 126 14.50 19.38 -4.45
C THR A 126 15.64 18.43 -4.11
N LYS A 127 15.38 17.44 -3.23
CA LYS A 127 16.38 16.47 -2.80
C LYS A 127 16.77 15.47 -3.89
N THR A 128 15.80 15.03 -4.68
CA THR A 128 15.95 13.91 -5.62
C THR A 128 16.14 14.37 -7.07
N GLY A 129 15.74 15.60 -7.39
CA GLY A 129 15.64 16.09 -8.78
C GLY A 129 14.52 15.42 -9.59
N GLY A 130 13.66 14.62 -8.94
CA GLY A 130 12.58 13.87 -9.59
C GLY A 130 11.22 14.55 -9.53
N LYS A 131 10.23 13.91 -10.17
CA LYS A 131 8.81 14.24 -10.03
C LYS A 131 8.15 13.31 -9.01
N VAL A 132 7.21 13.82 -8.22
CA VAL A 132 6.46 13.01 -7.23
C VAL A 132 5.51 12.06 -7.93
N ILE A 133 5.65 10.77 -7.66
CA ILE A 133 4.75 9.72 -8.15
C ILE A 133 3.78 9.24 -7.08
N GLU A 134 4.22 9.25 -5.81
CA GLU A 134 3.41 8.86 -4.67
C GLU A 134 3.78 9.73 -3.47
N ALA A 135 2.78 10.09 -2.67
CA ALA A 135 2.98 10.83 -1.44
C ALA A 135 1.95 10.35 -0.40
N VAL A 136 2.43 9.86 0.75
CA VAL A 136 1.58 9.25 1.79
C VAL A 136 1.84 9.93 3.13
N PHE A 137 0.78 10.32 3.84
CA PHE A 137 0.89 10.80 5.22
C PHE A 137 0.78 9.64 6.20
N HIS A 138 1.84 9.38 6.96
CA HIS A 138 1.86 8.39 8.02
C HIS A 138 1.62 9.04 9.39
N SER A 139 0.66 8.49 10.14
CA SER A 139 0.40 8.87 11.53
C SER A 139 0.40 7.62 12.40
N HIS A 140 1.50 7.43 13.13
CA HIS A 140 1.62 6.47 14.21
C HIS A 140 1.56 7.19 15.55
N LYS A 141 1.38 6.45 16.65
CA LYS A 141 1.16 7.02 18.00
C LYS A 141 2.19 8.10 18.37
N ASP A 142 3.46 7.89 18.01
CA ASP A 142 4.56 8.73 18.50
C ASP A 142 5.27 9.52 17.38
N LYS A 143 4.87 9.34 16.11
CA LYS A 143 5.51 10.00 14.96
C LYS A 143 4.55 10.23 13.80
N THR A 144 4.61 11.43 13.22
CA THR A 144 3.96 11.83 11.98
C THR A 144 5.04 12.14 10.94
N PHE A 145 4.88 11.62 9.72
CA PHE A 145 5.80 11.90 8.64
C PHE A 145 5.11 11.70 7.30
N TYR A 146 5.66 12.32 6.27
CA TYR A 146 5.32 12.07 4.89
C TYR A 146 6.34 11.11 4.28
N GLU A 147 5.85 10.08 3.60
CA GLU A 147 6.64 9.23 2.71
C GLU A 147 6.38 9.70 1.28
N ILE A 148 7.41 10.22 0.61
CA ILE A 148 7.31 10.76 -0.74
C ILE A 148 8.17 9.91 -1.67
N GLU A 149 7.53 9.26 -2.64
CA GLU A 149 8.23 8.61 -3.75
C GLU A 149 8.34 9.58 -4.92
N THR A 150 9.55 9.67 -5.47
CA THR A 150 9.84 10.46 -6.66
C THR A 150 10.48 9.58 -7.74
N LEU A 151 10.25 9.93 -9.00
CA LEU A 151 10.90 9.31 -10.14
C LEU A 151 11.89 10.30 -10.76
N ALA A 152 13.17 9.93 -10.79
CA ALA A 152 14.23 10.68 -11.45
C ALA A 152 15.09 9.72 -12.28
N SER A 153 15.26 10.01 -13.58
CA SER A 153 16.07 9.19 -14.50
C SER A 153 15.68 7.70 -14.50
N GLY A 154 14.38 7.41 -14.38
CA GLY A 154 13.84 6.04 -14.30
C GLY A 154 14.07 5.30 -13.00
N GLN A 155 14.65 5.94 -12.00
CA GLN A 155 14.84 5.38 -10.68
C GLN A 155 13.86 6.00 -9.68
N LYS A 156 13.24 5.14 -8.85
CA LYS A 156 12.42 5.58 -7.72
C LYS A 156 13.28 5.91 -6.51
N PHE A 157 13.04 7.07 -5.92
CA PHE A 157 13.63 7.53 -4.67
C PHE A 157 12.54 7.77 -3.65
N VAL A 158 12.75 7.30 -2.43
CA VAL A 158 11.83 7.48 -1.32
C VAL A 158 12.46 8.43 -0.30
N VAL A 159 11.73 9.47 0.06
CA VAL A 159 12.13 10.48 1.05
C VAL A 159 11.10 10.49 2.18
N ALA A 160 11.56 10.31 3.41
CA ALA A 160 10.73 10.55 4.58
C ALA A 160 10.94 11.98 5.09
N VAL A 161 9.85 12.74 5.23
CA VAL A 161 9.85 14.13 5.71
C VAL A 161 9.05 14.21 7.01
N ASP A 162 9.65 14.71 8.07
CA ASP A 162 8.99 14.91 9.35
C ASP A 162 7.84 15.93 9.21
N ALA A 163 6.65 15.56 9.68
CA ALA A 163 5.46 16.38 9.45
C ALA A 163 5.34 17.58 10.42
N GLU A 164 6.16 17.62 11.48
CA GLU A 164 6.16 18.72 12.47
C GLU A 164 7.15 19.83 12.10
N ASN A 165 8.25 19.50 11.42
CA ASN A 165 9.32 20.47 11.17
C ASN A 165 9.89 20.44 9.74
N GLY A 166 9.46 19.49 8.88
CA GLY A 166 9.86 19.44 7.48
C GLY A 166 11.28 18.90 7.26
N GLN A 167 11.94 18.36 8.29
CA GLN A 167 13.27 17.78 8.13
C GLN A 167 13.18 16.43 7.43
N ILE A 168 14.14 16.15 6.54
CA ILE A 168 14.33 14.81 6.00
C ILE A 168 14.85 13.91 7.13
N ILE A 169 14.19 12.80 7.35
CA ILE A 169 14.46 11.84 8.43
C ILE A 169 14.72 10.45 7.86
N ASP A 170 15.32 9.57 8.66
CA ASP A 170 15.37 8.15 8.34
C ASP A 170 13.96 7.57 8.25
N MET A 171 13.75 6.74 7.22
CA MET A 171 12.49 6.05 7.00
C MET A 171 12.11 5.21 8.23
N PRO A 172 11.00 5.55 8.92
CA PRO A 172 10.55 4.76 10.05
C PRO A 172 10.19 3.35 9.59
N LYS A 173 10.72 2.32 10.26
CA LYS A 173 10.39 0.93 9.96
C LYS A 173 8.89 0.69 10.20
N LYS A 174 8.17 0.15 9.21
CA LYS A 174 6.83 -0.43 9.44
C LYS A 174 6.97 -1.43 10.59
N GLY A 175 6.31 -1.16 11.72
CA GLY A 175 6.33 -2.06 12.87
C GLY A 175 5.91 -3.46 12.42
N LYS A 176 6.75 -4.46 12.67
CA LYS A 176 6.34 -5.85 12.47
C LYS A 176 5.21 -6.12 13.46
N ASP A 177 3.98 -6.19 12.96
CA ASP A 177 2.91 -6.88 13.65
C ASP A 177 3.43 -8.29 13.92
N SER A 178 3.80 -8.52 15.18
CA SER A 178 4.37 -9.77 15.66
C SER A 178 3.23 -10.78 15.80
N HIS A 179 2.62 -11.18 14.69
CA HIS A 179 1.75 -12.34 14.62
C HIS A 179 2.59 -13.61 14.43
N HIS A 180 3.41 -13.94 15.42
CA HIS A 180 3.80 -15.34 15.60
C HIS A 180 2.69 -16.04 16.37
N LYS A 181 1.66 -16.44 15.62
CA LYS A 181 0.76 -17.52 16.01
C LYS A 181 1.60 -18.81 15.96
N HIS A 182 2.25 -19.17 17.06
CA HIS A 182 2.75 -20.53 17.22
C HIS A 182 1.54 -21.43 17.49
N HIS A 183 0.94 -21.94 16.41
CA HIS A 183 0.23 -23.21 16.47
C HIS A 183 1.28 -24.32 16.51
N GLY A 184 1.50 -24.87 17.70
CA GLY A 184 2.29 -26.07 17.89
C GLY A 184 1.61 -26.94 18.93
N LYS A 185 0.65 -27.76 18.50
CA LYS A 185 0.11 -28.86 19.30
C LYS A 185 1.28 -29.79 19.66
N ASN A 186 1.55 -29.96 20.95
CA ASN A 186 2.05 -31.23 21.49
C ASN A 186 1.92 -31.23 23.02
N HIS A 187 0.77 -31.70 23.52
CA HIS A 187 0.64 -32.16 24.89
C HIS A 187 0.59 -33.69 24.87
N HIS A 188 1.76 -34.29 25.04
CA HIS A 188 2.03 -35.68 25.43
C HIS A 188 3.46 -35.65 26.00
N LYS A 189 3.83 -36.20 27.15
CA LYS A 189 3.20 -37.11 28.11
C LYS A 189 3.82 -36.82 29.49
N GLN A 190 3.03 -37.03 30.54
CA GLN A 190 3.53 -37.37 31.87
C GLN A 190 4.02 -38.82 31.84
N ASP A 191 5.24 -39.05 32.29
CA ASP A 191 5.79 -40.26 32.90
C ASP A 191 7.01 -39.69 33.70
N GLU A 192 7.26 -39.93 34.98
CA GLU A 192 7.15 -41.13 35.79
C GLU A 192 6.96 -40.73 37.26
N LYS A 193 6.12 -41.46 38.01
CA LYS A 193 6.46 -42.00 39.35
C LYS A 193 5.33 -42.91 39.87
N HIS A 194 5.65 -44.20 39.84
CA HIS A 194 5.29 -45.27 40.79
C HIS A 194 3.88 -45.92 40.84
N HIS A 195 3.97 -47.25 40.97
CA HIS A 195 3.06 -48.28 41.51
C HIS A 195 2.18 -49.13 40.55
N LYS A 196 2.52 -50.44 40.55
CA LYS A 196 1.79 -51.63 40.05
C LYS A 196 0.56 -51.96 40.95
N PRO A 197 -0.16 -53.07 40.72
CA PRO A 197 -0.92 -53.50 39.53
C PRO A 197 -2.38 -53.84 39.92
N SER A 198 -3.26 -54.22 38.97
CA SER A 198 -4.03 -55.48 39.02
C SER A 198 -5.25 -55.55 38.07
N HIS A 199 -5.61 -56.79 37.74
CA HIS A 199 -6.90 -57.32 37.24
C HIS A 199 -7.36 -57.09 35.78
N GLN A 200 -7.01 -58.07 34.93
CA GLN A 200 -7.91 -59.06 34.31
C GLN A 200 -9.38 -58.67 34.05
N MET A 201 -9.82 -58.72 32.77
CA MET A 201 -10.88 -59.61 32.25
C MET A 201 -11.28 -59.29 30.79
N GLN A 202 -10.81 -60.17 29.90
CA GLN A 202 -11.51 -60.96 28.87
C GLN A 202 -12.92 -60.58 28.31
N HIS A 203 -13.07 -60.93 27.03
CA HIS A 203 -14.29 -61.08 26.18
C HIS A 203 -14.82 -59.80 25.52
N GLY A 204 -15.16 -59.76 24.23
CA GLY A 204 -15.18 -60.79 23.18
C GLY A 204 -16.07 -60.30 22.03
N GLN A 205 -15.80 -60.84 20.82
CA GLN A 205 -16.75 -61.08 19.69
C GLN A 205 -17.47 -59.84 19.10
N GLY A 206 -17.65 -59.64 17.79
CA GLY A 206 -17.43 -60.43 16.60
C GLY A 206 -18.12 -59.74 15.40
N TRP A 207 -17.45 -59.83 14.24
CA TRP A 207 -17.95 -60.05 12.88
C TRP A 207 -19.03 -59.22 12.14
N HIS A 208 -18.70 -59.08 10.83
CA HIS A 208 -19.54 -59.01 9.61
C HIS A 208 -20.15 -57.64 9.23
N GLN A 209 -20.36 -57.25 7.97
CA GLN A 209 -19.89 -57.54 6.60
C GLN A 209 -20.88 -56.75 5.68
N HIS A 210 -20.55 -56.56 4.39
CA HIS A 210 -21.44 -56.13 3.29
C HIS A 210 -21.86 -54.63 3.31
N GLU A 211 -22.06 -53.93 2.18
CA GLU A 211 -22.13 -54.33 0.78
C GLU A 211 -21.89 -53.14 -0.15
N ASN A 212 -21.51 -53.49 -1.37
CA ASN A 212 -21.34 -52.67 -2.56
C ASN A 212 -22.68 -52.64 -3.33
N SER A 213 -23.07 -51.50 -3.90
CA SER A 213 -24.10 -51.51 -4.96
C SER A 213 -23.96 -50.30 -5.87
N GLU A 214 -23.61 -50.61 -7.13
CA GLU A 214 -23.63 -49.79 -8.32
C GLU A 214 -25.07 -49.36 -8.69
N HIS A 215 -25.22 -48.22 -9.38
CA HIS A 215 -26.30 -48.05 -10.36
C HIS A 215 -25.86 -47.14 -11.52
N HIS A 216 -25.83 -47.74 -12.72
CA HIS A 216 -25.77 -47.11 -14.05
C HIS A 216 -27.17 -46.67 -14.52
N HIS A 217 -27.28 -45.54 -15.23
CA HIS A 217 -27.97 -45.38 -16.54
C HIS A 217 -27.89 -43.90 -17.03
N LYS A 218 -27.20 -43.61 -18.16
CA LYS A 218 -27.72 -43.42 -19.55
C LYS A 218 -28.64 -42.19 -19.71
N GLN A 219 -28.16 -41.13 -20.39
CA GLN A 219 -28.29 -40.80 -21.83
C GLN A 219 -29.55 -39.96 -22.10
N ASP A 220 -29.38 -38.75 -22.64
CA ASP A 220 -29.93 -38.34 -23.95
C ASP A 220 -29.72 -36.84 -24.25
N ASN A 221 -29.27 -36.59 -25.48
CA ASN A 221 -29.23 -35.35 -26.26
C ASN A 221 -29.57 -35.84 -27.70
N PRO A 222 -30.43 -35.22 -28.54
CA PRO A 222 -30.25 -33.85 -29.07
C PRO A 222 -31.52 -33.10 -29.60
N SER A 223 -31.36 -31.82 -29.98
CA SER A 223 -31.98 -31.09 -31.13
C SER A 223 -31.88 -29.57 -30.85
N GLN A 224 -31.23 -28.72 -31.65
CA GLN A 224 -31.53 -28.21 -33.01
C GLN A 224 -32.93 -27.59 -33.21
N SER A 225 -32.97 -26.25 -33.21
CA SER A 225 -33.89 -25.31 -33.91
C SER A 225 -33.59 -23.90 -33.33
N ASP A 226 -33.62 -22.76 -34.01
CA ASP A 226 -33.86 -22.42 -35.40
C ASP A 226 -33.37 -20.98 -35.64
N ASN A 227 -33.09 -20.73 -36.91
CA ASN A 227 -32.72 -19.48 -37.53
C ASN A 227 -33.98 -18.66 -37.83
N VAL A 228 -34.08 -17.39 -37.43
CA VAL A 228 -35.01 -16.44 -38.06
C VAL A 228 -34.33 -15.08 -38.24
N ARG A 229 -34.55 -14.58 -39.45
CA ARG A 229 -34.10 -13.34 -40.09
C ARG A 229 -34.90 -12.14 -39.63
#